data_AF-A0A8J3YQ88-F1
#
_entry.id   AF-A0A8J3YQ88-F1
#
_cell.length_a   1.000
_cell.length_b   1.000
_cell.length_c   1.000
_cell.angle_alpha   90.00
_cell.angle_beta   90.00
_cell.angle_gamma   90.00
#
_symmetry.space_group_name_H-M   'P 1'
#
loop_
_entity.id
_entity.type
_entity.pdbx_description
1 polymer ?
#
loop_
_entity_poly.entity_id
_entity_poly.type
_entity_poly.pdbx_seq_one_letter_code
_entity_poly.pdbx_strand_id
1 'polypeptide(L)'
;MYGVRLFVPGTAATTAQWQGSLARAGLTLDGRVLTADSLGFDALVEWVENDGSFGQAFGYGTMSPAEQHAVAGAGSALVLDLPVYLGAAAADVATLIAALGDAGALGVRLEQSKLGWPVEEWIRALQGDDPRMLYRCAVVVLQDRDGLRSCGMHAFGLPDAQVEASPLEANRLLGSLNVYQLAEDPVLVSGDSFTPDRETPRRRLERWPDDGYPSDSVCHNPFGVWRLGAEGGAADSRGDLRPVFVPALVAVLAAAEEKAGRALRRDEVERLTGEGSCMMMTHADAKSLERGRGYADLEPELAWAQWQVVRASRD
;
A
#
# COMPACT_ATOMS: atom_id res chain seq x y z
N MET A 1 5.49 8.90 -8.24
CA MET A 1 4.52 7.88 -7.81
C MET A 1 3.98 8.36 -6.47
N TYR A 2 2.66 8.43 -6.30
CA TYR A 2 2.06 8.85 -5.03
C TYR A 2 2.02 7.64 -4.10
N GLY A 3 2.53 7.80 -2.88
CA GLY A 3 2.57 6.72 -1.90
C GLY A 3 1.24 6.57 -1.14
N VAL A 4 0.51 7.68 -0.96
CA VAL A 4 -0.75 7.72 -0.23
C VAL A 4 -1.82 8.51 -0.98
N ARG A 5 -3.03 7.95 -1.09
CA ARG A 5 -4.20 8.67 -1.61
C ARG A 5 -5.30 8.72 -0.55
N LEU A 6 -5.75 9.92 -0.22
CA LEU A 6 -6.79 10.17 0.77
C LEU A 6 -8.06 10.69 0.10
N PHE A 7 -9.23 10.26 0.57
CA PHE A 7 -10.52 10.85 0.25
C PHE A 7 -11.11 11.48 1.52
N VAL A 8 -11.38 12.79 1.45
CA VAL A 8 -11.65 13.64 2.61
C VAL A 8 -12.94 14.43 2.38
N PRO A 9 -14.12 13.88 2.75
CA PRO A 9 -15.38 14.61 2.73
C PRO A 9 -15.40 15.69 3.82
N GLY A 10 -16.02 16.83 3.53
CA GLY A 10 -16.11 17.93 4.48
C GLY A 10 -17.33 18.83 4.29
N THR A 11 -17.50 19.77 5.21
CA THR A 11 -18.66 20.67 5.24
C THR A 11 -18.65 21.73 4.13
N ALA A 12 -17.49 22.04 3.55
CA ALA A 12 -17.39 22.98 2.43
C ALA A 12 -18.04 22.38 1.18
N ALA A 13 -18.87 23.17 0.49
CA ALA A 13 -19.58 22.79 -0.74
C ALA A 13 -18.86 23.25 -2.02
N THR A 14 -17.90 24.17 -1.93
CA THR A 14 -17.17 24.70 -3.09
C THR A 14 -15.67 24.77 -2.84
N THR A 15 -14.87 24.80 -3.91
CA THR A 15 -13.43 25.00 -3.83
C THR A 15 -13.06 26.28 -3.08
N ALA A 16 -13.79 27.38 -3.29
CA ALA A 16 -13.54 28.65 -2.59
C ALA A 16 -13.78 28.56 -1.07
N GLN A 17 -14.79 27.78 -0.65
CA GLN A 17 -15.04 27.52 0.76
C GLN A 17 -13.92 26.67 1.37
N TRP A 18 -13.46 25.64 0.66
CA TRP A 18 -12.29 24.86 1.05
C TRP A 18 -11.05 25.74 1.21
N GLN A 19 -10.70 26.55 0.20
CA GLN A 19 -9.56 27.47 0.26
C GLN A 19 -9.63 28.38 1.49
N GLY A 20 -10.80 28.97 1.77
CA GLY A 20 -10.98 29.83 2.93
C GLY A 20 -10.79 29.10 4.26
N SER A 21 -11.32 27.89 4.40
CA SER A 21 -11.18 27.09 5.63
C SER A 21 -9.77 26.52 5.82
N LEU A 22 -9.16 26.01 4.75
CA LEU A 22 -7.78 25.52 4.75
C LEU A 22 -6.81 26.65 5.14
N ALA A 23 -6.97 27.85 4.58
CA ALA A 23 -6.13 29.00 4.93
C ALA A 23 -6.19 29.37 6.41
N ARG A 24 -7.37 29.26 7.05
CA ARG A 24 -7.51 29.47 8.50
C ARG A 24 -6.85 28.36 9.32
N ALA A 25 -6.76 27.15 8.77
CA ALA A 25 -6.06 26.02 9.37
C ALA A 25 -4.56 25.98 9.03
N GLY A 26 -4.02 27.01 8.38
CA GLY A 26 -2.60 27.11 8.05
C GLY A 26 -2.17 26.38 6.77
N LEU A 27 -3.13 25.91 5.96
CA LEU A 27 -2.88 25.25 4.67
C LEU A 27 -3.19 26.22 3.51
N THR A 28 -2.35 26.23 2.49
CA THR A 28 -2.58 27.00 1.26
C THR A 28 -2.94 26.07 0.12
N LEU A 29 -4.10 26.30 -0.51
CA LEU A 29 -4.53 25.59 -1.73
C LEU A 29 -4.45 26.53 -2.93
N ASP A 30 -3.38 26.42 -3.71
CA ASP A 30 -3.17 27.17 -4.95
C ASP A 30 -3.30 26.24 -6.17
N GLY A 31 -4.31 26.51 -7.00
CA GLY A 31 -4.70 25.61 -8.08
C GLY A 31 -5.04 24.20 -7.56
N ARG A 32 -4.19 23.23 -7.90
CA ARG A 32 -4.32 21.82 -7.47
C ARG A 32 -3.26 21.40 -6.44
N VAL A 33 -2.50 22.34 -5.89
CA VAL A 33 -1.41 22.04 -4.96
C VAL A 33 -1.75 22.57 -3.58
N LEU A 34 -1.70 21.70 -2.59
CA LEU A 34 -1.87 22.02 -1.18
C LEU A 34 -0.51 22.01 -0.48
N THR A 35 -0.16 23.11 0.15
CA THR A 35 1.13 23.31 0.83
C THR A 35 0.94 23.90 2.22
N ALA A 36 1.92 23.70 3.08
CA ALA A 36 2.09 24.44 4.34
C ALA A 36 3.54 24.37 4.80
N ASP A 37 3.99 25.41 5.51
CA ASP A 37 5.34 25.45 6.11
C ASP A 37 5.58 24.31 7.12
N SER A 38 4.50 23.73 7.65
CA SER A 38 4.53 22.61 8.59
C SER A 38 4.57 21.24 7.91
N LEU A 39 4.56 21.15 6.58
CA LEU A 39 4.57 19.89 5.84
C LEU A 39 5.89 19.74 5.07
N GLY A 40 6.52 18.55 5.16
CA GLY A 40 7.71 18.21 4.39
C GLY A 40 7.43 17.88 2.91
N PHE A 41 6.19 18.06 2.43
CA PHE A 41 5.76 17.70 1.08
C PHE A 41 4.59 18.56 0.59
N ASP A 42 4.42 18.60 -0.73
CA ASP A 42 3.26 19.16 -1.40
C ASP A 42 2.26 18.05 -1.75
N ALA A 43 0.98 18.27 -1.47
CA ALA A 43 -0.08 17.33 -1.85
C ALA A 43 -0.79 17.81 -3.11
N LEU A 44 -1.05 16.91 -4.06
CA LEU A 44 -1.96 17.21 -5.17
C LEU A 44 -3.40 17.03 -4.72
N VAL A 45 -4.27 17.93 -5.13
CA VAL A 45 -5.67 17.97 -4.74
C VAL A 45 -6.59 17.93 -5.95
N GLU A 46 -7.65 17.14 -5.80
CA GLU A 46 -8.84 17.18 -6.65
C GLU A 46 -10.06 17.46 -5.80
N TRP A 47 -10.91 18.37 -6.27
CA TRP A 47 -12.20 18.64 -5.66
C TRP A 47 -13.25 17.71 -6.26
N VAL A 48 -14.10 17.13 -5.42
CA VAL A 48 -15.15 16.19 -5.82
C VAL A 48 -16.49 16.66 -5.29
N GLU A 49 -17.47 16.82 -6.18
CA GLU A 49 -18.85 17.12 -5.82
C GLU A 49 -19.49 15.94 -5.09
N ASN A 50 -20.33 16.21 -4.08
CA ASN A 50 -21.09 15.15 -3.43
C ASN A 50 -22.23 14.69 -4.34
N ASP A 51 -22.10 13.48 -4.88
CA ASP A 51 -23.09 12.80 -5.73
C ASP A 51 -24.06 11.90 -4.94
N GLY A 52 -24.00 11.95 -3.61
CA GLY A 52 -24.77 11.10 -2.70
C GLY A 52 -24.08 9.78 -2.33
N SER A 53 -22.92 9.45 -2.89
CA SER A 53 -22.20 8.20 -2.62
C SER A 53 -21.29 8.25 -1.39
N PHE A 54 -21.02 9.43 -0.84
CA PHE A 54 -19.98 9.61 0.17
C PHE A 54 -20.23 8.81 1.45
N GLY A 55 -21.48 8.69 1.91
CA GLY A 55 -21.80 7.87 3.08
C GLY A 55 -21.49 6.39 2.86
N GLN A 56 -21.81 5.85 1.68
CA GLN A 56 -21.51 4.47 1.30
C GLN A 56 -19.99 4.24 1.22
N ALA A 57 -19.24 5.23 0.75
CA ALA A 57 -17.78 5.18 0.68
C ALA A 57 -17.11 4.94 2.05
N PHE A 58 -17.78 5.25 3.16
CA PHE A 58 -17.34 5.01 4.54
C PHE A 58 -18.09 3.85 5.24
N GLY A 59 -18.84 3.05 4.48
CA GLY A 59 -19.71 2.00 5.00
C GLY A 59 -19.00 0.73 5.51
N TYR A 60 -17.67 0.60 5.33
CA TYR A 60 -16.91 -0.62 5.65
C TYR A 60 -16.59 -0.82 7.16
N GLY A 61 -17.44 -0.29 8.05
CA GLY A 61 -17.48 -0.68 9.47
C GLY A 61 -16.52 0.05 10.41
N THR A 62 -15.85 1.11 9.94
CA THR A 62 -14.89 1.90 10.72
C THR A 62 -15.48 3.21 11.28
N MET A 63 -16.64 3.62 10.78
CA MET A 63 -17.44 4.73 11.29
C MET A 63 -18.80 4.24 11.81
N SER A 64 -19.32 4.93 12.81
CA SER A 64 -20.68 4.78 13.31
C SER A 64 -21.73 5.23 12.28
N PRO A 65 -23.00 4.78 12.41
CA PRO A 65 -24.08 5.23 11.53
C PRO A 65 -24.29 6.76 11.52
N ALA A 66 -24.05 7.42 12.66
CA ALA A 66 -24.18 8.87 12.76
C ALA A 66 -23.07 9.60 11.98
N GLU A 67 -21.84 9.12 12.08
CA GLU A 67 -20.70 9.65 11.31
C GLU A 67 -20.87 9.40 9.81
N GLN A 68 -21.32 8.21 9.41
CA GLN A 68 -21.64 7.92 8.01
C GLN A 68 -22.76 8.83 7.48
N HIS A 69 -23.79 9.11 8.30
CA HIS A 69 -24.84 10.04 7.92
C HIS A 69 -24.32 11.48 7.76
N ALA A 70 -23.43 11.93 8.64
CA ALA A 70 -22.77 13.22 8.49
C ALA A 70 -21.95 13.30 7.19
N VAL A 71 -21.16 12.25 6.89
CA VAL A 71 -20.39 12.15 5.64
C VAL A 71 -21.30 12.14 4.42
N ALA A 72 -22.46 11.47 4.47
CA ALA A 72 -23.44 11.49 3.39
C ALA A 72 -23.96 12.91 3.10
N GLY A 73 -24.08 13.74 4.14
CA GLY A 73 -24.47 15.14 4.06
C GLY A 73 -23.33 16.14 3.82
N ALA A 74 -22.11 15.68 3.53
CA ALA A 74 -20.97 16.55 3.23
C ALA A 74 -21.28 17.50 2.06
N GLY A 75 -20.70 18.70 2.06
CA GLY A 75 -20.87 19.63 0.94
C GLY A 75 -20.11 19.17 -0.30
N SER A 76 -18.89 18.70 -0.11
CA SER A 76 -18.00 18.17 -1.14
C SER A 76 -16.84 17.41 -0.48
N ALA A 77 -15.93 16.87 -1.28
CA ALA A 77 -14.72 16.20 -0.79
C ALA A 77 -13.46 16.70 -1.51
N LEU A 78 -12.32 16.44 -0.88
CA LEU A 78 -11.01 16.54 -1.49
C LEU A 78 -10.43 15.13 -1.66
N VAL A 79 -9.89 14.83 -2.83
CA VAL A 79 -8.98 13.70 -3.04
C VAL A 79 -7.56 14.24 -2.99
N LEU A 80 -6.74 13.72 -2.10
CA LEU A 80 -5.36 14.14 -1.93
C LEU A 80 -4.41 13.02 -2.34
N ASP A 81 -3.44 13.35 -3.19
CA ASP A 81 -2.35 12.49 -3.60
C ASP A 81 -1.06 12.97 -2.92
N LEU A 82 -0.56 12.17 -1.98
CA LEU A 82 0.62 12.48 -1.17
C LEU A 82 1.85 11.74 -1.73
N PRO A 83 2.97 12.43 -1.97
CA PRO A 83 4.20 11.83 -2.49
C PRO A 83 5.04 11.14 -1.39
N VAL A 84 4.38 10.61 -0.36
CA VAL A 84 5.01 10.02 0.82
C VAL A 84 4.36 8.69 1.20
N TYR A 85 5.06 7.88 1.99
CA TYR A 85 4.50 6.71 2.68
C TYR A 85 4.22 7.05 4.13
N LEU A 86 3.14 6.49 4.70
CA LEU A 86 2.71 6.77 6.07
C LEU A 86 3.80 6.51 7.10
N GLY A 87 4.59 5.45 6.95
CA GLY A 87 5.65 5.10 7.91
C GLY A 87 6.80 6.11 7.97
N ALA A 88 7.12 6.77 6.85
CA ALA A 88 8.23 7.73 6.79
C ALA A 88 7.80 9.17 7.12
N ALA A 89 6.51 9.48 7.00
CA ALA A 89 5.96 10.84 7.12
C ALA A 89 4.78 10.91 8.10
N ALA A 90 4.70 10.02 9.10
CA ALA A 90 3.54 9.89 9.99
C ALA A 90 3.18 11.21 10.67
N ALA A 91 4.17 11.96 11.18
CA ALA A 91 3.96 13.24 11.84
C ALA A 91 3.41 14.33 10.89
N ASP A 92 3.94 14.41 9.67
CA ASP A 92 3.49 15.38 8.67
C ASP A 92 2.07 15.03 8.19
N VAL A 93 1.78 13.74 7.97
CA VAL A 93 0.43 13.28 7.58
C VAL A 93 -0.57 13.52 8.71
N ALA A 94 -0.19 13.31 9.98
CA ALA A 94 -1.03 13.65 11.12
C ALA A 94 -1.34 15.15 11.19
N THR A 95 -0.32 15.99 10.94
CA THR A 95 -0.46 17.45 10.89
C THR A 95 -1.41 17.88 9.78
N LEU A 96 -1.28 17.30 8.58
CA LEU A 96 -2.20 17.51 7.47
C LEU A 96 -3.63 17.11 7.83
N ILE A 97 -3.84 15.91 8.40
CA ILE A 97 -5.16 15.41 8.77
C ILE A 97 -5.81 16.27 9.86
N ALA A 98 -5.04 16.74 10.84
CA ALA A 98 -5.51 17.68 11.87
C ALA A 98 -6.00 18.99 11.26
N ALA A 99 -5.18 19.60 10.38
CA ALA A 99 -5.56 20.84 9.71
C ALA A 99 -6.76 20.67 8.76
N LEU A 100 -6.91 19.51 8.11
CA LEU A 100 -8.11 19.16 7.35
C LEU A 100 -9.34 19.07 8.27
N GLY A 101 -9.20 18.50 9.47
CA GLY A 101 -10.22 18.49 10.50
C GLY A 101 -10.67 19.89 10.90
N ASP A 102 -9.72 20.76 11.23
CA ASP A 102 -9.97 22.18 11.57
C ASP A 102 -10.63 22.94 10.40
N ALA A 103 -10.34 22.52 9.16
CA ALA A 103 -10.98 23.06 7.95
C ALA A 103 -12.39 22.50 7.67
N GLY A 104 -12.88 21.55 8.48
CA GLY A 104 -14.23 20.99 8.40
C GLY A 104 -14.31 19.61 7.73
N ALA A 105 -13.22 18.85 7.68
CA ALA A 105 -13.27 17.45 7.28
C ALA A 105 -14.06 16.60 8.28
N LEU A 106 -14.91 15.71 7.76
CA LEU A 106 -15.79 14.83 8.55
C LEU A 106 -15.17 13.46 8.79
N GLY A 107 -14.19 13.08 7.98
CA GLY A 107 -13.48 11.80 8.06
C GLY A 107 -12.40 11.74 6.99
N VAL A 108 -11.53 10.73 7.10
CA VAL A 108 -10.48 10.47 6.12
C VAL A 108 -10.53 9.01 5.73
N ARG A 109 -10.63 8.74 4.43
CA ARG A 109 -10.52 7.40 3.85
C ARG A 109 -9.19 7.22 3.15
N LEU A 110 -8.50 6.13 3.45
CA LEU A 110 -7.33 5.70 2.72
C LEU A 110 -7.80 4.91 1.49
N GLU A 111 -7.53 5.43 0.29
CA GLU A 111 -8.04 4.82 -0.94
C GLU A 111 -7.43 3.44 -1.22
N GLN A 112 -6.22 3.18 -0.72
CA GLN A 112 -5.52 1.92 -0.91
C GLN A 112 -6.18 0.72 -0.22
N SER A 113 -6.87 0.93 0.90
CA SER A 113 -7.59 -0.13 1.63
C SER A 113 -9.10 0.11 1.73
N LYS A 114 -9.57 1.28 1.28
CA LYS A 114 -10.96 1.75 1.40
C LYS A 114 -11.45 1.93 2.84
N LEU A 115 -10.56 1.86 3.83
CA LEU A 115 -10.90 2.11 5.23
C LEU A 115 -11.02 3.60 5.50
N GLY A 116 -12.13 4.00 6.12
CA GLY A 116 -12.46 5.39 6.41
C GLY A 116 -12.74 5.63 7.88
N TRP A 117 -11.96 6.49 8.52
CA TRP A 117 -12.05 6.73 9.96
C TRP A 117 -12.37 8.20 10.25
N PRO A 118 -12.96 8.51 11.43
CA PRO A 118 -13.00 9.87 11.93
C PRO A 118 -11.59 10.48 12.00
N VAL A 119 -11.50 11.80 11.83
CA VAL A 119 -10.23 12.54 11.85
C VAL A 119 -9.40 12.22 13.10
N GLU A 120 -10.03 12.21 14.27
CA GLU A 120 -9.37 11.96 15.56
C GLU A 120 -8.74 10.56 15.66
N GLU A 121 -9.36 9.54 15.07
CA GLU A 121 -8.81 8.18 15.06
C GLU A 121 -7.54 8.09 14.21
N TRP A 122 -7.52 8.74 13.05
CA TRP A 122 -6.31 8.83 12.22
C TRP A 122 -5.17 9.56 12.94
N ILE A 123 -5.46 10.70 13.57
CA ILE A 123 -4.44 11.45 14.32
C ILE A 123 -3.87 10.59 15.45
N ARG A 124 -4.74 9.91 16.22
CA ARG A 124 -4.32 9.02 17.29
C ARG A 124 -3.42 7.89 16.79
N ALA A 125 -3.77 7.29 15.65
CA ALA A 125 -3.00 6.19 15.08
C ALA A 125 -1.64 6.64 14.52
N LEU A 126 -1.56 7.84 13.93
CA LEU A 126 -0.33 8.37 13.33
C LEU A 126 0.64 8.98 14.34
N GLN A 127 0.12 9.56 15.43
CA GLN A 127 0.93 10.15 16.51
C GLN A 127 1.25 9.17 17.64
N GLY A 128 0.61 8.00 17.65
CA GLY A 128 0.84 6.96 18.65
C GLY A 128 2.03 6.06 18.29
N ASP A 129 2.64 5.47 19.32
CA ASP A 129 3.74 4.51 19.18
C ASP A 129 3.26 3.05 19.01
N ASP A 130 1.96 2.83 18.81
CA ASP A 130 1.39 1.49 18.62
C ASP A 130 1.21 1.14 17.12
N PRO A 131 2.11 0.35 16.52
CA PRO A 131 2.00 -0.04 15.12
C PRO A 131 0.73 -0.85 14.82
N ARG A 132 0.10 -1.47 15.82
CA ARG A 132 -1.17 -2.18 15.65
C ARG A 132 -2.33 -1.24 15.41
N MET A 133 -2.33 -0.06 16.04
CA MET A 133 -3.35 0.95 15.80
C MET A 133 -3.23 1.51 14.38
N LEU A 134 -2.02 1.84 13.94
CA LEU A 134 -1.78 2.30 12.57
C LEU A 134 -2.13 1.24 11.52
N TYR A 135 -1.73 -0.02 11.76
CA TYR A 135 -2.15 -1.17 10.95
C TYR A 135 -3.68 -1.24 10.83
N ARG A 136 -4.40 -1.14 11.95
CA ARG A 136 -5.87 -1.22 11.97
C ARG A 136 -6.53 -0.09 11.18
N CYS A 137 -5.94 1.10 11.19
CA CYS A 137 -6.47 2.22 10.41
C CYS A 137 -6.26 2.05 8.91
N ALA A 138 -5.14 1.46 8.51
CA ALA A 138 -4.68 1.46 7.13
C ALA A 138 -4.91 0.15 6.36
N VAL A 139 -5.07 -0.99 7.03
CA VAL A 139 -5.04 -2.31 6.38
C VAL A 139 -6.32 -3.10 6.68
N VAL A 140 -6.95 -3.62 5.62
CA VAL A 140 -8.11 -4.51 5.69
C VAL A 140 -7.71 -5.94 5.34
N VAL A 141 -8.39 -6.94 5.91
CA VAL A 141 -8.27 -8.34 5.49
C VAL A 141 -9.52 -8.73 4.71
N LEU A 142 -9.34 -9.26 3.51
CA LEU A 142 -10.39 -9.62 2.57
C LEU A 142 -10.31 -11.11 2.22
N GLN A 143 -11.45 -11.71 1.93
CA GLN A 143 -11.51 -13.03 1.31
C GLN A 143 -11.16 -12.90 -0.17
N ASP A 144 -10.23 -13.72 -0.63
CA ASP A 144 -9.81 -13.85 -2.02
C ASP A 144 -10.04 -15.31 -2.48
N ARG A 145 -9.79 -15.61 -3.77
CA ARG A 145 -9.93 -16.95 -4.36
C ARG A 145 -9.02 -17.98 -3.67
N ASP A 146 -7.80 -17.57 -3.32
CA ASP A 146 -6.74 -18.46 -2.82
C ASP A 146 -6.48 -18.30 -1.30
N GLY A 147 -7.47 -17.79 -0.56
CA GLY A 147 -7.39 -17.62 0.89
C GLY A 147 -7.77 -16.22 1.36
N LEU A 148 -7.23 -15.80 2.51
CA LEU A 148 -7.41 -14.44 3.01
C LEU A 148 -6.17 -13.61 2.70
N ARG A 149 -6.39 -12.35 2.31
CA ARG A 149 -5.34 -11.40 1.88
C ARG A 149 -5.49 -10.08 2.63
N SER A 150 -4.38 -9.45 3.00
CA SER A 150 -4.39 -8.06 3.46
C SER A 150 -4.39 -7.08 2.28
N CYS A 151 -4.94 -5.89 2.48
CA CYS A 151 -4.93 -4.84 1.47
C CYS A 151 -4.68 -3.49 2.17
N GLY A 152 -3.63 -2.79 1.72
CA GLY A 152 -3.29 -1.44 2.20
C GLY A 152 -1.84 -1.26 2.65
N MET A 153 -1.03 -2.33 2.69
CA MET A 153 0.36 -2.24 3.14
C MET A 153 1.23 -1.35 2.24
N HIS A 154 0.84 -1.13 0.97
CA HIS A 154 1.55 -0.23 0.06
C HIS A 154 1.48 1.25 0.47
N ALA A 155 0.53 1.64 1.34
CA ALA A 155 0.56 2.97 1.98
C ALA A 155 1.83 3.19 2.82
N PHE A 156 2.53 2.12 3.19
CA PHE A 156 3.79 2.12 3.95
C PHE A 156 5.01 1.75 3.09
N GLY A 157 4.86 1.58 1.78
CA GLY A 157 5.95 1.09 0.94
C GLY A 157 6.30 -0.38 1.22
N LEU A 158 5.29 -1.20 1.55
CA LEU A 158 5.43 -2.59 1.99
C LEU A 158 4.46 -3.51 1.23
N PRO A 159 4.85 -4.79 1.03
CA PRO A 159 3.96 -5.79 0.47
C PRO A 159 2.83 -6.16 1.44
N ASP A 160 1.69 -6.52 0.87
CA ASP A 160 0.60 -7.16 1.58
C ASP A 160 0.96 -8.63 1.90
N ALA A 161 0.06 -9.36 2.56
CA ALA A 161 0.25 -10.77 2.89
C ALA A 161 -1.00 -11.59 2.56
N GLN A 162 -0.81 -12.86 2.23
CA GLN A 162 -1.86 -13.82 1.89
C GLN A 162 -1.59 -15.18 2.54
N VAL A 163 -2.64 -15.82 3.04
CA VAL A 163 -2.57 -17.17 3.58
C VAL A 163 -3.87 -17.95 3.35
N GLU A 164 -3.71 -19.23 3.01
CA GLU A 164 -4.80 -20.20 3.01
C GLU A 164 -4.91 -20.82 4.42
N ALA A 165 -5.87 -20.32 5.20
CA ALA A 165 -6.14 -20.76 6.57
C ALA A 165 -7.58 -20.41 6.98
N SER A 166 -8.02 -20.89 8.14
CA SER A 166 -9.31 -20.46 8.70
C SER A 166 -9.32 -18.94 8.96
N PRO A 167 -10.48 -18.24 8.91
CA PRO A 167 -10.51 -16.78 9.12
C PRO A 167 -9.87 -16.32 10.43
N LEU A 168 -10.02 -17.10 11.51
CA LEU A 168 -9.40 -16.78 12.80
C LEU A 168 -7.87 -16.87 12.73
N GLU A 169 -7.36 -17.97 12.17
CA GLU A 169 -5.91 -18.19 12.02
C GLU A 169 -5.30 -17.19 11.04
N ALA A 170 -5.96 -16.94 9.90
CA ALA A 170 -5.51 -15.97 8.92
C ALA A 170 -5.40 -14.56 9.51
N ASN A 171 -6.41 -14.11 10.27
CA ASN A 171 -6.34 -12.81 10.94
C ASN A 171 -5.16 -12.71 11.91
N ARG A 172 -4.85 -13.80 12.65
CA ARG A 172 -3.67 -13.86 13.53
C ARG A 172 -2.37 -13.79 12.73
N LEU A 173 -2.22 -14.60 11.69
CA LEU A 173 -1.01 -14.68 10.87
C LEU A 173 -0.74 -13.38 10.11
N LEU A 174 -1.73 -12.90 9.35
CA LEU A 174 -1.62 -11.69 8.54
C LEU A 174 -1.42 -10.46 9.42
N GLY A 175 -2.22 -10.33 10.49
CA GLY A 175 -2.09 -9.22 11.44
C GLY A 175 -0.73 -9.19 12.12
N SER A 176 -0.17 -10.35 12.49
CA SER A 176 1.14 -10.42 13.13
C SER A 176 2.27 -10.11 12.16
N LEU A 177 2.26 -10.69 10.95
CA LEU A 177 3.28 -10.42 9.94
C LEU A 177 3.27 -8.94 9.54
N ASN A 178 2.10 -8.37 9.26
CA ASN A 178 1.99 -6.98 8.82
C ASN A 178 2.39 -5.99 9.93
N VAL A 179 1.99 -6.24 11.18
CA VAL A 179 2.45 -5.41 12.30
C VAL A 179 3.96 -5.55 12.51
N TYR A 180 4.53 -6.75 12.38
CA TYR A 180 5.99 -6.95 12.42
C TYR A 180 6.70 -6.16 11.31
N GLN A 181 6.14 -6.16 10.08
CA GLN A 181 6.67 -5.36 8.99
C GLN A 181 6.69 -3.85 9.30
N LEU A 182 5.65 -3.33 9.98
CA LEU A 182 5.57 -1.93 10.37
C LEU A 182 6.49 -1.59 11.57
N ALA A 183 6.55 -2.47 12.56
CA ALA A 183 7.23 -2.23 13.82
C ALA A 183 8.76 -2.35 13.71
N GLU A 184 9.24 -3.32 12.92
CA GLU A 184 10.65 -3.70 12.90
C GLU A 184 11.35 -3.47 11.56
N ASP A 185 10.59 -3.06 10.54
CA ASP A 185 11.06 -2.88 9.17
C ASP A 185 12.00 -4.00 8.65
N PRO A 186 11.63 -5.28 8.81
CA PRO A 186 12.53 -6.42 8.63
C PRO A 186 12.98 -6.60 7.18
N VAL A 187 14.17 -7.15 6.98
CA VAL A 187 14.67 -7.53 5.65
C VAL A 187 14.22 -8.95 5.33
N LEU A 188 13.01 -9.05 4.78
CA LEU A 188 12.38 -10.30 4.34
C LEU A 188 12.69 -10.59 2.86
N VAL A 189 12.94 -11.86 2.54
CA VAL A 189 13.01 -12.37 1.15
C VAL A 189 12.27 -13.70 1.02
N SER A 190 11.91 -14.08 -0.21
CA SER A 190 11.41 -15.42 -0.46
C SER A 190 12.38 -16.48 0.03
N GLY A 191 11.84 -17.52 0.66
CA GLY A 191 12.65 -18.53 1.35
C GLY A 191 12.77 -18.28 2.84
N ASP A 192 12.55 -17.07 3.34
CA ASP A 192 12.45 -16.85 4.78
C ASP A 192 11.24 -17.59 5.36
N SER A 193 11.22 -17.73 6.69
CA SER A 193 10.09 -18.34 7.39
C SER A 193 9.54 -17.41 8.46
N PHE A 194 8.23 -17.45 8.67
CA PHE A 194 7.54 -16.66 9.68
C PHE A 194 6.79 -17.57 10.65
N THR A 195 6.78 -17.18 11.93
CA THR A 195 5.83 -17.64 12.92
C THR A 195 5.53 -16.52 13.91
N PRO A 196 4.26 -16.25 14.26
CA PRO A 196 3.91 -15.18 15.19
C PRO A 196 4.28 -15.50 16.65
N ASP A 197 4.45 -16.78 16.99
CA ASP A 197 4.73 -17.24 18.35
C ASP A 197 5.24 -18.69 18.36
N ARG A 198 5.55 -19.23 19.54
CA ARG A 198 6.15 -20.58 19.66
C ARG A 198 5.16 -21.72 19.42
N GLU A 199 3.86 -21.44 19.44
CA GLU A 199 2.79 -22.44 19.33
C GLU A 199 2.24 -22.54 17.92
N THR A 200 2.34 -21.45 17.15
CA THR A 200 1.88 -21.40 15.77
C THR A 200 2.90 -22.07 14.84
N PRO A 201 2.48 -23.00 13.96
CA PRO A 201 3.37 -23.63 13.01
C PRO A 201 4.06 -22.60 12.12
N ARG A 202 5.37 -22.81 11.91
CA ARG A 202 6.17 -22.00 10.98
C ARG A 202 5.69 -22.18 9.55
N ARG A 203 5.69 -21.09 8.77
CA ARG A 203 5.36 -21.10 7.34
C ARG A 203 6.48 -20.43 6.54
N ARG A 204 6.81 -20.97 5.36
CA ARG A 204 7.76 -20.35 4.43
C ARG A 204 7.08 -19.17 3.72
N LEU A 205 7.81 -18.09 3.53
CA LEU A 205 7.38 -16.90 2.80
C LEU A 205 7.85 -16.98 1.35
N GLU A 206 6.99 -16.55 0.44
CA GLU A 206 7.33 -16.31 -0.95
C GLU A 206 6.67 -15.03 -1.42
N ARG A 207 7.44 -14.11 -2.00
CA ARG A 207 6.91 -12.85 -2.52
C ARG A 207 6.39 -13.07 -3.92
N TRP A 208 5.20 -12.56 -4.20
CA TRP A 208 4.59 -12.58 -5.52
C TRP A 208 4.15 -11.18 -5.95
N PRO A 209 4.12 -10.86 -7.24
CA PRO A 209 3.40 -9.68 -7.73
C PRO A 209 1.94 -9.72 -7.26
N ASP A 210 1.34 -8.56 -7.02
CA ASP A 210 -0.05 -8.49 -6.62
C ASP A 210 -0.97 -8.87 -7.79
N ASP A 211 -1.71 -9.95 -7.61
CA ASP A 211 -2.73 -10.47 -8.51
C ASP A 211 -4.16 -10.34 -7.98
N GLY A 212 -4.33 -9.67 -6.82
CA GLY A 212 -5.64 -9.41 -6.22
C GLY A 212 -6.36 -8.22 -6.88
N TYR A 213 -5.60 -7.30 -7.48
CA TYR A 213 -6.13 -6.11 -8.14
C TYR A 213 -5.42 -5.83 -9.46
N PRO A 214 -6.15 -5.30 -10.47
CA PRO A 214 -5.54 -4.76 -11.70
C PRO A 214 -4.51 -3.67 -11.40
N SER A 215 -3.49 -3.53 -12.24
CA SER A 215 -2.36 -2.62 -12.00
C SER A 215 -2.72 -1.12 -11.96
N ASP A 216 -3.87 -0.74 -12.51
CA ASP A 216 -4.42 0.62 -12.47
C ASP A 216 -5.31 0.90 -11.23
N SER A 217 -5.63 -0.15 -10.46
CA SER A 217 -6.39 -0.02 -9.22
C SER A 217 -5.54 0.63 -8.13
N VAL A 218 -6.12 1.57 -7.39
CA VAL A 218 -5.49 2.15 -6.20
C VAL A 218 -5.25 1.14 -5.08
N CYS A 219 -5.94 0.00 -5.10
CA CYS A 219 -5.73 -1.10 -4.15
C CYS A 219 -4.60 -2.04 -4.57
N HIS A 220 -4.07 -1.91 -5.80
CA HIS A 220 -2.96 -2.73 -6.26
C HIS A 220 -1.70 -2.41 -5.47
N ASN A 221 -1.05 -3.45 -4.94
CA ASN A 221 0.18 -3.31 -4.18
C ASN A 221 1.42 -3.50 -5.10
N PRO A 222 2.13 -2.43 -5.48
CA PRO A 222 3.29 -2.54 -6.37
C PRO A 222 4.51 -3.21 -5.71
N PHE A 223 4.48 -3.42 -4.39
CA PHE A 223 5.51 -4.17 -3.66
C PHE A 223 5.21 -5.67 -3.58
N GLY A 224 4.05 -6.09 -4.09
CA GLY A 224 3.62 -7.47 -4.12
C GLY A 224 2.97 -7.94 -2.83
N VAL A 225 2.93 -9.26 -2.68
CA VAL A 225 2.26 -9.96 -1.58
C VAL A 225 3.14 -11.09 -1.08
N TRP A 226 3.35 -11.16 0.23
CA TRP A 226 3.91 -12.33 0.90
C TRP A 226 2.88 -13.45 0.96
N ARG A 227 3.12 -14.54 0.24
CA ARG A 227 2.35 -15.77 0.37
C ARG A 227 2.96 -16.64 1.46
N LEU A 228 2.17 -16.92 2.50
CA LEU A 228 2.55 -17.84 3.56
C LEU A 228 2.21 -19.26 3.09
N GLY A 229 3.24 -20.08 2.92
CA GLY A 229 3.09 -21.47 2.51
C GLY A 229 2.45 -22.38 3.58
N ALA A 230 2.48 -23.68 3.31
CA ALA A 230 2.00 -24.70 4.23
C ALA A 230 2.79 -24.70 5.56
N GLU A 231 2.18 -25.27 6.59
CA GLU A 231 2.78 -25.45 7.91
C GLU A 231 4.03 -26.34 7.86
N GLY A 232 5.04 -26.00 8.67
CA GLY A 232 6.27 -26.77 8.81
C GLY A 232 7.38 -26.40 7.83
N GLY A 233 7.22 -25.35 7.02
CA GLY A 233 8.26 -24.89 6.09
C GLY A 233 9.56 -24.47 6.81
N ALA A 234 10.70 -24.93 6.31
CA ALA A 234 12.02 -24.45 6.75
C ALA A 234 12.41 -23.18 5.99
N ALA A 235 13.26 -22.35 6.63
CA ALA A 235 13.87 -21.23 5.94
C ALA A 235 15.01 -21.72 5.03
N ASP A 236 15.14 -21.13 3.86
CA ASP A 236 16.24 -21.39 2.95
C ASP A 236 17.52 -20.73 3.46
N SER A 237 18.68 -21.34 3.17
CA SER A 237 19.95 -20.64 3.35
C SER A 237 20.06 -19.54 2.31
N ARG A 238 20.20 -18.29 2.74
CA ARG A 238 20.49 -17.15 1.84
C ARG A 238 21.89 -16.59 2.11
N GLY A 239 22.55 -16.15 1.04
CA GLY A 239 23.79 -15.37 1.14
C GLY A 239 23.51 -13.91 1.51
N ASP A 240 24.58 -13.16 1.80
CA ASP A 240 24.49 -11.75 2.21
C ASP A 240 24.04 -10.81 1.09
N LEU A 241 24.29 -11.21 -0.16
CA LEU A 241 24.02 -10.43 -1.36
C LEU A 241 23.00 -11.13 -2.25
N ARG A 242 22.21 -10.32 -2.96
CA ARG A 242 21.31 -10.77 -4.03
C ARG A 242 21.56 -10.00 -5.34
N PRO A 243 21.29 -10.62 -6.49
CA PRO A 243 21.27 -9.91 -7.76
C PRO A 243 20.08 -8.94 -7.78
N VAL A 244 20.36 -7.70 -8.21
CA VAL A 244 19.37 -6.65 -8.47
C VAL A 244 19.55 -6.20 -9.92
N PHE A 245 18.50 -6.37 -10.74
CA PHE A 245 18.56 -6.11 -12.18
C PHE A 245 18.57 -4.60 -12.46
N VAL A 246 19.45 -4.17 -13.39
CA VAL A 246 19.54 -2.78 -13.87
C VAL A 246 19.60 -2.79 -15.40
N PRO A 247 18.51 -2.38 -16.11
CA PRO A 247 17.21 -1.97 -15.57
C PRO A 247 16.44 -3.13 -14.93
N ALA A 248 15.36 -2.82 -14.20
CA ALA A 248 14.51 -3.79 -13.52
C ALA A 248 14.08 -4.94 -14.45
N LEU A 249 14.05 -6.17 -13.94
CA LEU A 249 13.75 -7.37 -14.75
C LEU A 249 12.36 -7.27 -15.39
N VAL A 250 11.38 -6.78 -14.65
CA VAL A 250 10.03 -6.50 -15.19
C VAL A 250 10.05 -5.57 -16.41
N ALA A 251 10.92 -4.55 -16.41
CA ALA A 251 11.05 -3.60 -17.51
C ALA A 251 11.79 -4.22 -18.71
N VAL A 252 12.81 -5.04 -18.45
CA VAL A 252 13.51 -5.82 -19.50
C VAL A 252 12.53 -6.74 -20.23
N LEU A 253 11.72 -7.50 -19.49
CA LEU A 253 10.75 -8.41 -20.08
C LEU A 253 9.63 -7.66 -20.82
N ALA A 254 9.15 -6.54 -20.26
CA ALA A 254 8.17 -5.68 -20.91
C ALA A 254 8.65 -5.16 -22.27
N ALA A 255 9.86 -4.60 -22.33
CA ALA A 255 10.43 -4.08 -23.56
C ALA A 255 10.71 -5.20 -24.58
N ALA A 256 11.13 -6.38 -24.12
CA ALA A 256 11.35 -7.54 -24.98
C ALA A 256 10.03 -8.05 -25.60
N GLU A 257 8.94 -8.07 -24.84
CA GLU A 257 7.63 -8.48 -25.33
C GLU A 257 7.05 -7.48 -26.33
N GLU A 258 7.16 -6.17 -26.05
CA GLU A 258 6.78 -5.10 -26.98
C GLU A 258 7.55 -5.20 -28.30
N LYS A 259 8.88 -5.40 -28.22
CA LYS A 259 9.73 -5.60 -29.41
C LYS A 259 9.37 -6.85 -30.20
N ALA A 260 8.96 -7.92 -29.52
CA ALA A 260 8.55 -9.16 -30.16
C ALA A 260 7.16 -9.05 -30.82
N GLY A 261 6.31 -8.12 -30.35
CA GLY A 261 4.92 -8.00 -30.79
C GLY A 261 4.06 -9.22 -30.41
N ARG A 262 4.51 -10.03 -29.45
CA ARG A 262 3.84 -11.24 -28.96
C ARG A 262 4.33 -11.56 -27.56
N ALA A 263 3.52 -12.33 -26.82
CA ALA A 263 3.92 -12.92 -25.54
C ALA A 263 5.28 -13.65 -25.64
N LEU A 264 6.14 -13.40 -24.65
CA LEU A 264 7.40 -14.14 -24.50
C LEU A 264 7.13 -15.59 -24.09
N ARG A 265 7.92 -16.51 -24.65
CA ARG A 265 7.95 -17.91 -24.22
C ARG A 265 8.82 -18.07 -22.98
N ARG A 266 8.68 -19.20 -22.29
CA ARG A 266 9.45 -19.55 -21.10
C ARG A 266 10.95 -19.50 -21.32
N ASP A 267 11.43 -20.11 -22.42
CA ASP A 267 12.84 -20.09 -22.80
C ASP A 267 13.38 -18.66 -23.01
N GLU A 268 12.54 -17.75 -23.51
CA GLU A 268 12.92 -16.35 -23.73
C GLU A 268 13.04 -15.59 -22.41
N VAL A 269 12.10 -15.79 -21.48
CA VAL A 269 12.14 -15.16 -20.15
C VAL A 269 13.31 -15.68 -19.33
N GLU A 270 13.53 -16.99 -19.30
CA GLU A 270 14.65 -17.61 -18.58
C GLU A 270 16.00 -17.14 -19.14
N ARG A 271 16.12 -17.06 -20.48
CA ARG A 271 17.35 -16.53 -21.11
C ARG A 271 17.59 -15.06 -20.77
N LEU A 272 16.56 -14.20 -20.87
CA LEU A 272 16.69 -12.78 -20.54
C LEU A 272 17.02 -12.57 -19.05
N THR A 273 16.50 -13.43 -18.18
CA THR A 273 16.83 -13.42 -16.76
C THR A 273 18.29 -13.84 -16.53
N GLY A 274 18.76 -14.90 -17.20
CA GLY A 274 20.13 -15.39 -17.07
C GLY A 274 21.20 -14.48 -17.70
N GLU A 275 20.86 -13.74 -18.76
CA GLU A 275 21.76 -12.81 -19.46
C GLU A 275 21.64 -11.36 -18.97
N GLY A 276 20.67 -11.07 -18.10
CA GLY A 276 20.35 -9.72 -17.66
C GLY A 276 21.47 -9.09 -16.82
N SER A 277 21.70 -7.79 -17.04
CA SER A 277 22.65 -7.03 -16.24
C SER A 277 22.12 -6.84 -14.83
N CYS A 278 22.91 -7.26 -13.83
CA CYS A 278 22.59 -7.11 -12.43
C CYS A 278 23.77 -6.55 -11.63
N MET A 279 23.44 -5.92 -10.51
CA MET A 279 24.40 -5.54 -9.47
C MET A 279 24.15 -6.41 -8.24
N MET A 280 25.21 -6.88 -7.60
CA MET A 280 25.10 -7.57 -6.32
C MET A 280 24.96 -6.53 -5.22
N MET A 281 23.88 -6.63 -4.45
CA MET A 281 23.57 -5.69 -3.37
C MET A 281 23.18 -6.46 -2.11
N THR A 282 23.34 -5.84 -0.94
CA THR A 282 22.76 -6.40 0.29
C THR A 282 21.24 -6.45 0.15
N HIS A 283 20.59 -7.36 0.87
CA HIS A 283 19.13 -7.43 0.88
C HIS A 283 18.48 -6.13 1.40
N ALA A 284 19.14 -5.44 2.34
CA ALA A 284 18.69 -4.15 2.85
C ALA A 284 18.75 -3.05 1.78
N ASP A 285 19.86 -2.96 1.03
CA ASP A 285 20.00 -1.97 -0.04
C ASP A 285 19.02 -2.25 -1.19
N ALA A 286 18.80 -3.53 -1.52
CA ALA A 286 17.80 -3.94 -2.51
C ALA A 286 16.39 -3.49 -2.09
N LYS A 287 16.00 -3.69 -0.83
CA LYS A 287 14.72 -3.23 -0.28
C LYS A 287 14.58 -1.69 -0.33
N SER A 288 15.64 -0.97 0.01
CA SER A 288 15.67 0.50 -0.10
C SER A 288 15.52 0.97 -1.54
N LEU A 289 16.16 0.30 -2.50
CA LEU A 289 16.01 0.61 -3.92
C LEU A 289 14.57 0.37 -4.41
N GLU A 290 13.96 -0.75 -4.02
CA GLU A 290 12.56 -1.07 -4.36
C GLU A 290 11.60 0.01 -3.87
N ARG A 291 11.77 0.48 -2.62
CA ARG A 291 11.01 1.61 -2.07
C ARG A 291 11.25 2.91 -2.82
N GLY A 292 12.51 3.22 -3.13
CA GLY A 292 12.87 4.45 -3.84
C GLY A 292 12.29 4.52 -5.25
N ARG A 293 12.21 3.38 -5.97
CA ARG A 293 11.56 3.32 -7.29
C ARG A 293 10.04 3.11 -7.22
N GLY A 294 9.52 2.68 -6.06
CA GLY A 294 8.09 2.53 -5.78
C GLY A 294 7.48 1.16 -6.14
N TYR A 295 8.28 0.14 -6.44
CA TYR A 295 7.78 -1.22 -6.75
C TYR A 295 8.82 -2.31 -6.49
N ALA A 296 8.37 -3.54 -6.22
CA ALA A 296 9.21 -4.73 -6.12
C ALA A 296 9.47 -5.36 -7.50
N ASP A 297 10.64 -6.00 -7.68
CA ASP A 297 10.99 -6.60 -8.98
C ASP A 297 10.56 -8.05 -8.99
N LEU A 298 10.64 -8.65 -10.18
CA LEU A 298 10.52 -10.09 -10.29
C LEU A 298 11.69 -10.79 -9.60
N GLU A 299 11.38 -11.88 -8.92
CA GLU A 299 12.39 -12.74 -8.34
C GLU A 299 13.01 -13.62 -9.43
N PRO A 300 14.34 -13.62 -9.60
CA PRO A 300 14.99 -14.34 -10.71
C PRO A 300 14.63 -15.83 -10.75
N GLU A 301 14.54 -16.45 -9.58
CA GLU A 301 14.21 -17.87 -9.41
C GLU A 301 12.75 -18.19 -9.78
N LEU A 302 11.87 -17.18 -9.76
CA LEU A 302 10.44 -17.29 -10.07
C LEU A 302 10.05 -16.47 -11.31
N ALA A 303 11.02 -15.97 -12.07
CA ALA A 303 10.83 -14.94 -13.09
C ALA A 303 9.75 -15.31 -14.12
N TRP A 304 9.75 -16.54 -14.61
CA TRP A 304 8.72 -17.01 -15.54
C TRP A 304 7.31 -16.94 -14.94
N ALA A 305 7.13 -17.50 -13.74
CA ALA A 305 5.82 -17.61 -13.11
C ALA A 305 5.29 -16.23 -12.73
N GLN A 306 6.15 -15.38 -12.15
CA GLN A 306 5.78 -14.01 -11.81
C GLN A 306 5.55 -13.13 -13.04
N TRP A 307 6.28 -13.35 -14.15
CA TRP A 307 6.01 -12.66 -15.40
C TRP A 307 4.61 -12.96 -15.95
N GLN A 308 4.13 -14.21 -15.81
CA GLN A 308 2.76 -14.54 -16.23
C GLN A 308 1.72 -13.73 -15.45
N VAL A 309 1.95 -13.52 -14.15
CA VAL A 309 1.08 -12.70 -13.30
C VAL A 309 1.09 -11.24 -13.75
N VAL A 310 2.29 -10.64 -13.86
CA VAL A 310 2.42 -9.24 -14.25
C VAL A 310 1.82 -8.98 -15.63
N ARG A 311 2.08 -9.85 -16.61
CA ARG A 311 1.52 -9.71 -17.96
C ARG A 311 -0.01 -9.74 -17.94
N ALA A 312 -0.60 -10.68 -17.21
CA ALA A 312 -2.06 -10.78 -17.12
C ALA A 312 -2.72 -9.54 -16.47
N SER A 313 -1.97 -8.78 -15.66
CA SER A 313 -2.45 -7.53 -15.04
C SER A 313 -2.27 -6.27 -15.92
N ARG A 314 -1.65 -6.42 -17.09
CA ARG A 314 -1.37 -5.33 -18.06
C ARG A 314 -2.31 -5.34 -19.27
N ASP A 315 -3.00 -6.46 -19.51
CA ASP A 315 -4.01 -6.64 -20.55
C ASP A 315 -5.40 -6.25 -20.04
#